data_AF-A0A919XVI7-F1
#
_entry.id   AF-A0A919XVI7-F1
#
_cell.length_a   1.000
_cell.length_b   1.000
_cell.length_c   1.000
_cell.angle_alpha   90.00
_cell.angle_beta   90.00
_cell.angle_gamma   90.00
#
_symmetry.space_group_name_H-M   'P 1'
#
loop_
_entity.id
_entity.type
_entity.pdbx_description
1 polymer ?
#
loop_
_entity_poly.entity_id
_entity_poly.type
_entity_poly.pdbx_seq_one_letter_code
_entity_poly.pdbx_strand_id
1 'polypeptide(L)'
;MFKSNKAAKVDPNTTDTLIGEGSVFEGKIKSAAGVRVEGQIIGDIECEGDVTIGEKGVVQSNIFARNVIIAGTVNGNIQARSKLSITAKGKLFGNMSAASISIEEGSIFEGTSRMAGGTGAPVQDEASKKEAAAASELKTETQSAPPASKGQNTQKEEVTFKSW
;
A
#
# COMPACT_ATOMS: atom_id res chain seq x y z
N MET A 1 9.29 55.45 -2.34
CA MET A 1 8.29 54.90 -1.40
C MET A 1 8.04 53.45 -1.79
N PHE A 2 8.58 52.49 -1.04
CA PHE A 2 8.49 51.06 -1.37
C PHE A 2 7.10 50.53 -0.93
N LYS A 3 6.29 50.06 -1.89
CA LYS A 3 5.03 49.39 -1.58
C LYS A 3 5.33 48.07 -0.89
N SER A 4 4.77 47.91 0.30
CA SER A 4 4.87 46.75 1.17
C SER A 4 4.53 45.47 0.40
N ASN A 5 5.46 44.51 0.40
CA ASN A 5 5.24 43.19 -0.17
C ASN A 5 4.22 42.44 0.70
N LYS A 6 2.97 42.42 0.26
CA LYS A 6 1.90 41.66 0.88
C LYS A 6 2.21 40.19 0.63
N ALA A 7 2.59 39.44 1.67
CA ALA A 7 2.76 37.99 1.56
C ALA A 7 1.48 37.41 0.95
N ALA A 8 1.60 36.89 -0.28
CA ALA A 8 0.48 36.31 -1.00
C ALA A 8 -0.07 35.16 -0.16
N LYS A 9 -1.35 35.20 0.18
CA LYS A 9 -2.02 34.06 0.79
C LYS A 9 -2.02 32.96 -0.26
N VAL A 10 -1.30 31.87 0.01
CA VAL A 10 -1.23 30.71 -0.87
C VAL A 10 -2.58 30.01 -0.81
N ASP A 11 -3.35 30.10 -1.89
CA ASP A 11 -4.64 29.41 -1.98
C ASP A 11 -4.40 27.91 -2.16
N PRO A 12 -4.93 27.06 -1.27
CA PRO A 12 -4.59 25.63 -1.28
C PRO A 12 -5.21 24.84 -2.45
N ASN A 13 -6.17 25.45 -3.17
CA ASN A 13 -6.81 24.84 -4.33
C ASN A 13 -6.07 25.15 -5.64
N THR A 14 -5.09 26.05 -5.62
CA THR A 14 -4.28 26.38 -6.79
C THR A 14 -3.07 25.45 -6.83
N THR A 15 -2.77 24.88 -8.01
CA THR A 15 -1.51 24.17 -8.21
C THR A 15 -0.40 25.19 -8.41
N ASP A 16 0.50 25.31 -7.44
CA ASP A 16 1.55 26.33 -7.44
C ASP A 16 2.94 25.72 -7.68
N THR A 17 3.09 24.43 -7.36
CA THR A 17 4.36 23.69 -7.57
C THR A 17 4.20 22.66 -8.67
N LEU A 18 5.06 22.71 -9.68
CA LEU A 18 5.17 21.72 -10.75
C LEU A 18 6.59 21.15 -10.77
N ILE A 19 6.69 19.83 -10.60
CA ILE A 19 7.94 19.09 -10.78
C ILE A 19 7.88 18.46 -12.17
N GLY A 20 8.67 19.01 -13.09
CA GLY A 20 8.69 18.59 -14.48
C GLY A 20 9.35 17.24 -14.71
N GLU A 21 9.12 16.70 -15.90
CA GLU A 21 9.78 15.48 -16.38
C GLU A 21 11.31 15.64 -16.35
N GLY A 22 12.04 14.58 -15.99
CA GLY A 22 13.50 14.61 -15.87
C GLY A 22 14.05 15.29 -14.61
N SER A 23 13.18 15.82 -13.75
CA SER A 23 13.57 16.28 -12.41
C SER A 23 13.55 15.11 -11.42
N VAL A 24 14.61 15.00 -10.62
CA VAL A 24 14.68 14.07 -9.49
C VAL A 24 14.75 14.90 -8.22
N PHE A 25 13.81 14.67 -7.31
CA PHE A 25 13.78 15.32 -6.02
C PHE A 25 14.07 14.30 -4.92
N GLU A 26 15.02 14.61 -4.05
CA GLU A 26 15.35 13.80 -2.88
C GLU A 26 15.23 14.64 -1.61
N GLY A 27 14.38 14.21 -0.67
CA GLY A 27 14.20 14.86 0.62
C GLY A 27 12.74 15.10 0.99
N LYS A 28 12.47 16.20 1.69
CA LYS A 28 11.12 16.53 2.21
C LYS A 28 10.54 17.75 1.49
N ILE A 29 9.35 17.58 0.93
CA ILE A 29 8.55 18.65 0.31
C ILE A 29 7.48 19.08 1.31
N LYS A 30 7.37 20.39 1.58
CA LYS A 30 6.26 20.98 2.32
C LYS A 30 5.61 22.07 1.49
N SER A 31 4.33 21.92 1.16
CA SER A 31 3.57 22.91 0.38
C SER A 31 2.19 23.15 0.97
N ALA A 32 1.79 24.42 1.04
CA ALA A 32 0.43 24.80 1.40
C ALA A 32 -0.53 24.77 0.17
N ALA A 33 0.02 24.95 -1.03
CA ALA A 33 -0.69 24.88 -2.32
C ALA A 33 -0.58 23.48 -2.95
N GLY A 34 -1.39 23.26 -3.99
CA GLY A 34 -1.35 22.04 -4.76
C GLY A 34 -0.01 21.79 -5.45
N VAL A 35 0.35 20.52 -5.56
CA VAL A 35 1.61 20.04 -6.15
C VAL A 35 1.31 19.09 -7.29
N ARG A 36 1.92 19.33 -8.45
CA ARG A 36 1.89 18.42 -9.60
C ARG A 36 3.27 17.83 -9.84
N VAL A 37 3.33 16.52 -10.06
CA VAL A 37 4.57 15.77 -10.20
C VAL A 37 4.54 14.97 -11.50
N GLU A 38 5.44 15.28 -12.42
CA GLU A 38 5.69 14.54 -13.67
C GLU A 38 7.09 13.87 -13.69
N GLY A 39 7.88 14.07 -12.63
CA GLY A 39 9.26 13.55 -12.47
C GLY A 39 9.39 12.46 -11.42
N GLN A 40 10.61 12.30 -10.87
CA GLN A 40 10.91 11.33 -9.82
C GLN A 40 10.99 12.01 -8.45
N ILE A 41 10.35 11.43 -7.44
CA ILE A 41 10.44 11.92 -6.05
C ILE A 41 10.82 10.77 -5.13
N ILE A 42 11.81 11.02 -4.27
CA ILE A 42 12.24 10.11 -3.21
C ILE A 42 12.22 10.88 -1.88
N GLY A 43 11.42 10.43 -0.91
CA GLY A 43 11.41 11.01 0.44
C GLY A 43 10.03 11.20 1.05
N ASP A 44 9.66 12.42 1.46
CA ASP A 44 8.37 12.72 2.09
C ASP A 44 7.69 13.92 1.43
N ILE A 45 6.38 13.84 1.20
CA ILE A 45 5.56 14.93 0.65
C ILE A 45 4.48 15.29 1.66
N GLU A 46 4.54 16.50 2.21
CA GLU A 46 3.51 17.08 3.07
C GLU A 46 2.84 18.24 2.33
N CYS A 47 1.59 18.06 1.91
CA CYS A 47 0.80 19.04 1.19
C CYS A 47 -0.52 19.32 1.91
N GLU A 48 -0.89 20.58 2.08
CA GLU A 48 -2.23 20.93 2.61
C GLU A 48 -3.31 20.96 1.52
N GLY A 49 -2.90 21.09 0.26
CA GLY A 49 -3.74 21.11 -0.93
C GLY A 49 -3.82 19.76 -1.63
N ASP A 50 -3.93 19.83 -2.94
CA ASP A 50 -4.11 18.68 -3.82
C ASP A 50 -2.77 18.20 -4.39
N VAL A 51 -2.53 16.90 -4.40
CA VAL A 51 -1.34 16.29 -4.99
C VAL A 51 -1.74 15.51 -6.23
N THR A 52 -1.17 15.85 -7.37
CA THR A 52 -1.39 15.16 -8.64
C THR A 52 -0.10 14.54 -9.12
N ILE A 53 -0.09 13.22 -9.25
CA ILE A 53 1.00 12.47 -9.88
C ILE A 53 0.60 12.23 -11.32
N GLY A 54 1.32 12.84 -12.27
CA GLY A 54 1.10 12.66 -13.69
C GLY A 54 1.60 11.31 -14.21
N GLU A 55 1.32 11.00 -15.47
CA GLU A 55 1.55 9.67 -16.06
C GLU A 55 3.01 9.22 -16.02
N LYS A 56 3.95 10.18 -16.13
CA LYS A 56 5.39 9.92 -16.08
C LYS A 56 5.98 10.04 -14.67
N GLY A 57 5.16 10.44 -13.69
CA GLY A 57 5.57 10.59 -12.31
C GLY A 57 5.88 9.24 -11.66
N VAL A 58 7.06 9.13 -11.06
CA VAL A 58 7.46 7.99 -10.23
C VAL A 58 7.76 8.50 -8.84
N VAL A 59 6.93 8.11 -7.87
CA VAL A 59 6.99 8.63 -6.52
C VAL A 59 7.28 7.51 -5.55
N GLN A 60 8.43 7.58 -4.88
CA GLN A 60 8.82 6.69 -3.80
C GLN A 60 8.88 7.47 -2.48
N SER A 61 7.71 7.73 -1.91
CA SER A 61 7.61 8.63 -0.74
C SER A 61 6.39 8.36 0.13
N ASN A 62 6.41 8.87 1.35
CA ASN A 62 5.19 9.01 2.15
C ASN A 62 4.46 10.30 1.74
N ILE A 63 3.23 10.19 1.27
CA ILE A 63 2.44 11.31 0.77
C ILE A 63 1.35 11.64 1.78
N PHE A 64 1.35 12.87 2.28
CA PHE A 64 0.29 13.42 3.13
C PHE A 64 -0.36 14.58 2.39
N ALA A 65 -1.64 14.45 2.02
CA ALA A 65 -2.34 15.47 1.25
C ALA A 65 -3.83 15.54 1.59
N ARG A 66 -4.52 16.59 1.11
CA ARG A 66 -5.98 16.64 1.20
C ARG A 66 -6.64 15.73 0.19
N ASN A 67 -6.31 15.94 -1.08
CA ASN A 67 -6.73 15.10 -2.20
C ASN A 67 -5.51 14.58 -2.94
N VAL A 68 -5.57 13.34 -3.41
CA VAL A 68 -4.50 12.70 -4.18
C VAL A 68 -5.06 12.14 -5.47
N ILE A 69 -4.46 12.51 -6.59
CA ILE A 69 -4.77 11.98 -7.92
C ILE A 69 -3.53 11.27 -8.45
N ILE A 70 -3.69 10.01 -8.87
CA ILE A 70 -2.59 9.16 -9.31
C ILE A 70 -2.81 8.74 -10.76
N ALA A 71 -1.97 9.24 -11.65
CA ALA A 71 -1.87 8.81 -13.04
C ALA A 71 -0.56 8.10 -13.39
N GLY A 72 0.46 8.22 -12.56
CA GLY A 72 1.74 7.55 -12.71
C GLY A 72 1.91 6.36 -11.76
N THR A 73 3.16 6.14 -11.34
CA THR A 73 3.53 5.04 -10.43
C THR A 73 3.89 5.58 -9.05
N VAL A 74 3.26 5.05 -8.02
CA VAL A 74 3.52 5.41 -6.62
C VAL A 74 3.90 4.17 -5.82
N ASN A 75 5.04 4.22 -5.15
CA ASN A 75 5.52 3.22 -4.20
C ASN A 75 5.64 3.87 -2.82
N GLY A 76 4.79 3.49 -1.86
CA GLY A 76 4.88 4.04 -0.52
C GLY A 76 3.56 4.08 0.24
N ASN A 77 3.52 4.92 1.27
CA ASN A 77 2.32 5.15 2.07
C ASN A 77 1.63 6.44 1.65
N ILE A 78 0.34 6.38 1.38
CA ILE A 78 -0.48 7.54 1.02
C ILE A 78 -1.51 7.79 2.09
N GLN A 79 -1.53 9.00 2.62
CA GLN A 79 -2.55 9.48 3.55
C GLN A 79 -3.26 10.70 2.95
N ALA A 80 -4.42 10.44 2.36
CA ALA A 80 -5.32 11.47 1.87
C ALA A 80 -6.38 11.79 2.94
N ARG A 81 -6.58 13.07 3.27
CA ARG A 81 -7.61 13.44 4.26
C ARG A 81 -9.03 13.31 3.72
N SER A 82 -9.23 13.57 2.44
CA SER A 82 -10.55 13.59 1.81
C SER A 82 -10.67 12.53 0.72
N LYS A 83 -10.18 12.80 -0.49
CA LYS A 83 -10.36 11.92 -1.64
C LYS A 83 -9.03 11.41 -2.21
N LEU A 84 -8.96 10.11 -2.48
CA LEU A 84 -7.90 9.50 -3.28
C LEU A 84 -8.51 8.98 -4.59
N SER A 85 -7.92 9.34 -5.72
CA SER A 85 -8.37 8.93 -7.05
C SER A 85 -7.23 8.32 -7.84
N ILE A 86 -7.38 7.07 -8.25
CA ILE A 86 -6.44 6.38 -9.13
C ILE A 86 -7.06 6.37 -10.52
N THR A 87 -6.39 7.03 -11.46
CA THR A 87 -6.83 7.10 -12.86
C THR A 87 -6.48 5.81 -13.61
N ALA A 88 -7.01 5.62 -14.81
CA ALA A 88 -6.85 4.40 -15.61
C ALA A 88 -5.40 3.90 -15.82
N LYS A 89 -4.39 4.79 -15.77
CA LYS A 89 -2.96 4.39 -15.89
C LYS A 89 -2.21 4.39 -14.56
N GLY A 90 -2.88 4.75 -13.47
CA GLY A 90 -2.30 4.85 -12.15
C GLY A 90 -1.91 3.49 -11.59
N LYS A 91 -0.69 3.41 -11.03
CA LYS A 91 -0.19 2.24 -10.32
C LYS A 91 0.18 2.62 -8.91
N LEU A 92 -0.42 1.98 -7.92
CA LEU A 92 -0.12 2.19 -6.51
C LEU A 92 0.36 0.88 -5.90
N PHE A 93 1.56 0.91 -5.34
CA PHE A 93 2.15 -0.19 -4.58
C PHE A 93 2.42 0.29 -3.15
N GLY A 94 1.70 -0.28 -2.19
CA GLY A 94 1.86 0.03 -0.78
C GLY A 94 0.55 0.35 -0.06
N ASN A 95 0.65 1.13 1.00
CA ASN A 95 -0.48 1.36 1.90
C ASN A 95 -1.18 2.67 1.55
N MET A 96 -2.51 2.67 1.59
CA MET A 96 -3.28 3.90 1.42
C MET A 96 -4.31 4.09 2.53
N SER A 97 -4.51 5.34 2.93
CA SER A 97 -5.53 5.76 3.89
C SER A 97 -6.26 6.98 3.36
N ALA A 98 -7.58 6.88 3.15
CA ALA A 98 -8.41 7.98 2.64
C ALA A 98 -9.85 7.93 3.15
N ALA A 99 -10.56 9.05 3.20
CA ALA A 99 -11.98 9.05 3.55
C ALA A 99 -12.87 8.56 2.39
N SER A 100 -12.47 8.84 1.16
CA SER A 100 -13.12 8.36 -0.07
C SER A 100 -12.05 7.90 -1.07
N ILE A 101 -12.24 6.71 -1.64
CA ILE A 101 -11.33 6.11 -2.63
C ILE A 101 -12.12 5.91 -3.93
N SER A 102 -11.55 6.36 -5.04
CA SER A 102 -12.09 6.16 -6.39
C SER A 102 -11.02 5.53 -7.27
N ILE A 103 -11.34 4.43 -7.91
CA ILE A 103 -10.41 3.66 -8.74
C ILE A 103 -11.04 3.53 -10.12
N GLU A 104 -10.35 4.01 -11.14
CA GLU A 104 -10.77 3.88 -12.54
C GLU A 104 -10.35 2.53 -13.14
N GLU A 105 -11.06 2.09 -14.17
CA GLU A 105 -10.76 0.86 -14.90
C GLU A 105 -9.38 0.92 -15.56
N GLY A 106 -8.61 -0.17 -15.46
CA GLY A 106 -7.24 -0.27 -15.99
C GLY A 106 -6.13 0.10 -14.99
N SER A 107 -6.49 0.68 -13.85
CA SER A 107 -5.54 0.98 -12.79
C SER A 107 -5.06 -0.29 -12.05
N ILE A 108 -3.87 -0.20 -11.44
CA ILE A 108 -3.29 -1.28 -10.65
C ILE A 108 -3.09 -0.78 -9.23
N PHE A 109 -3.68 -1.48 -8.27
CA PHE A 109 -3.43 -1.25 -6.86
C PHE A 109 -3.00 -2.56 -6.18
N GLU A 110 -1.85 -2.55 -5.54
CA GLU A 110 -1.32 -3.65 -4.77
C GLU A 110 -0.89 -3.16 -3.38
N GLY A 111 -1.57 -3.66 -2.33
CA GLY A 111 -1.24 -3.36 -0.95
C GLY A 111 -2.48 -3.25 -0.07
N THR A 112 -2.39 -2.48 1.02
CA THR A 112 -3.47 -2.37 2.01
C THR A 112 -4.17 -1.01 1.94
N SER A 113 -5.48 -1.01 1.77
CA SER A 113 -6.31 0.20 1.82
C SER A 113 -7.05 0.31 3.15
N ARG A 114 -7.02 1.49 3.78
CA ARG A 114 -7.80 1.81 4.98
C ARG A 114 -8.71 3.01 4.70
N MET A 115 -9.99 2.87 4.99
CA MET A 115 -10.91 4.00 4.88
C MET A 115 -10.97 4.76 6.22
N ALA A 116 -10.60 6.04 6.22
CA ALA A 116 -10.49 6.87 7.42
C ALA A 116 -11.84 7.42 7.95
N GLY A 117 -12.97 7.04 7.32
CA GLY A 117 -14.30 7.56 7.66
C GLY A 117 -15.41 6.51 7.75
N GLY A 118 -15.10 5.22 7.62
CA GLY A 118 -16.09 4.15 7.73
C GLY A 118 -16.17 3.62 9.16
N THR A 119 -17.27 3.86 9.87
CA THR A 119 -17.77 2.92 10.89
C THR A 119 -18.15 1.61 10.19
N GLY A 120 -17.14 0.81 9.90
CA GLY A 120 -17.25 -0.56 9.41
C GLY A 120 -16.21 -1.38 10.16
N ALA A 121 -16.68 -2.39 10.87
CA ALA A 121 -15.89 -3.31 11.69
C ALA A 121 -14.67 -3.87 10.93
N PRO A 122 -13.56 -4.22 11.63
CA PRO A 122 -12.36 -4.71 10.98
C PRO A 122 -12.62 -6.10 10.40
N VAL A 123 -12.61 -6.23 9.07
CA VAL A 123 -12.38 -7.53 8.43
C VAL A 123 -10.88 -7.78 8.45
N GLN A 124 -10.47 -8.68 9.33
CA GLN A 124 -9.16 -9.34 9.27
C GLN A 124 -9.23 -10.34 8.12
N ASP A 125 -8.75 -9.94 6.94
CA ASP A 125 -8.41 -10.91 5.90
C ASP A 125 -6.92 -11.25 6.01
N GLU A 126 -6.67 -12.36 6.69
CA GLU A 126 -5.48 -13.18 6.49
C GLU A 126 -5.47 -13.73 5.06
N ALA A 127 -4.68 -13.14 4.14
CA ALA A 127 -4.14 -13.87 2.98
C ALA A 127 -3.18 -12.99 2.17
N SER A 128 -1.88 -13.11 2.44
CA SER A 128 -0.81 -13.09 1.41
C SER A 128 0.54 -13.38 2.06
N LYS A 129 0.67 -14.61 2.57
CA LYS A 129 1.96 -15.22 2.85
C LYS A 129 2.23 -16.29 1.80
N LYS A 130 3.09 -15.90 0.85
CA LYS A 130 4.21 -16.73 0.37
C LYS A 130 3.83 -17.99 -0.43
N GLU A 131 3.75 -17.83 -1.74
CA GLU A 131 3.84 -18.95 -2.69
C GLU A 131 4.97 -18.67 -3.69
N ALA A 132 6.16 -19.19 -3.37
CA ALA A 132 7.23 -19.60 -4.31
C ALA A 132 8.52 -19.97 -3.54
N ALA A 133 8.56 -21.19 -2.98
CA ALA A 133 9.79 -21.99 -2.81
C ALA A 133 9.39 -23.38 -2.31
N ALA A 134 8.95 -24.24 -3.23
CA ALA A 134 8.81 -25.67 -3.00
C ALA A 134 10.01 -26.38 -3.64
N ALA A 135 10.85 -27.00 -2.81
CA ALA A 135 11.64 -28.19 -3.14
C ALA A 135 12.20 -28.82 -1.85
N SER A 136 11.42 -29.67 -1.18
CA SER A 136 11.86 -31.00 -0.70
C SER A 136 10.69 -31.78 -0.07
N GLU A 137 10.36 -32.89 -0.73
CA GLU A 137 9.96 -34.20 -0.15
C GLU A 137 8.60 -34.36 0.59
N LEU A 138 7.59 -34.71 -0.23
CA LEU A 138 6.79 -35.95 -0.18
C LEU A 138 6.55 -36.63 1.19
N LYS A 139 5.30 -36.60 1.68
CA LYS A 139 4.57 -37.80 2.14
C LYS A 139 3.06 -37.59 2.18
N THR A 140 2.42 -38.29 1.27
CA THR A 140 1.02 -38.74 1.19
C THR A 140 0.49 -39.24 2.54
N GLU A 141 -0.72 -38.84 2.93
CA GLU A 141 -1.84 -39.77 3.19
C GLU A 141 -3.11 -39.04 3.64
N THR A 142 -4.10 -39.11 2.74
CA THR A 142 -5.50 -38.70 2.93
C THR A 142 -6.21 -39.71 3.83
N GLN A 143 -6.71 -39.26 4.98
CA GLN A 143 -7.69 -40.01 5.76
C GLN A 143 -9.08 -39.79 5.17
N SER A 144 -9.59 -40.81 4.48
CA SER A 144 -11.02 -41.04 4.24
C SER A 144 -11.47 -42.22 5.10
N ALA A 145 -12.57 -42.05 5.82
CA ALA A 145 -13.07 -42.89 6.91
C ALA A 145 -13.82 -44.18 6.43
N PRO A 146 -14.48 -44.96 7.31
CA PRO A 146 -14.17 -46.34 7.71
C PRO A 146 -15.21 -47.37 7.17
N PRO A 147 -15.08 -48.72 7.36
CA PRO A 147 -15.67 -49.36 8.56
C PRO A 147 -15.05 -50.70 9.04
N ALA A 148 -15.34 -51.03 10.31
CA ALA A 148 -15.57 -52.35 10.92
C ALA A 148 -14.54 -53.49 10.76
N SER A 149 -13.98 -53.96 11.89
CA SER A 149 -14.03 -55.39 12.31
C SER A 149 -13.24 -55.62 13.62
N LYS A 150 -13.71 -56.62 14.37
CA LYS A 150 -13.41 -57.08 15.73
C LYS A 150 -11.96 -57.52 16.01
N GLY A 151 -11.60 -57.55 17.31
CA GLY A 151 -10.58 -58.46 17.90
C GLY A 151 -9.50 -57.72 18.72
N GLN A 152 -9.61 -57.60 20.04
CA GLN A 152 -9.03 -58.49 21.07
C GLN A 152 -7.56 -58.94 20.82
N ASN A 153 -6.59 -58.37 21.56
CA ASN A 153 -5.58 -59.02 22.44
C ASN A 153 -4.38 -58.08 22.66
N THR A 154 -4.05 -57.65 23.88
CA THR A 154 -3.18 -58.32 24.89
C THR A 154 -1.68 -58.17 24.54
N GLN A 155 -0.97 -57.20 25.13
CA GLN A 155 -0.19 -57.24 26.39
C GLN A 155 1.19 -57.90 26.24
N LYS A 156 2.23 -57.25 26.82
CA LYS A 156 3.63 -57.70 27.04
C LYS A 156 4.55 -57.50 25.81
N GLU A 157 5.81 -57.06 25.91
CA GLU A 157 6.81 -57.28 26.95
C GLU A 157 7.94 -56.23 26.86
N GLU A 158 8.54 -55.98 28.02
CA GLU A 158 9.77 -55.24 28.33
C GLU A 158 11.01 -55.90 27.73
N VAL A 159 11.98 -55.14 27.17
CA VAL A 159 13.42 -55.50 27.31
C VAL A 159 14.29 -54.24 27.26
N THR A 160 14.98 -54.00 28.37
CA THR A 160 16.11 -53.09 28.56
C THR A 160 17.32 -53.56 27.73
N PHE A 161 18.03 -52.66 27.03
CA PHE A 161 19.47 -52.86 26.84
C PHE A 161 20.23 -51.51 26.81
N LYS A 162 21.08 -51.35 27.84
CA LYS A 162 22.21 -50.41 27.88
C LYS A 162 23.16 -50.72 26.72
N SER A 163 23.71 -49.68 26.11
CA SER A 163 24.95 -49.79 25.35
C SER A 163 25.97 -48.75 25.84
N TRP A 164 27.21 -49.20 25.76
CA TRP A 164 28.50 -48.77 26.26
C TRP A 164 28.77 -47.25 26.37
#